data_AF-A0A2R2WCH8-F1
#
_entry.id   AF-A0A2R2WCH8-F1
#
_cell.length_a   1.000
_cell.length_b   1.000
_cell.length_c   1.000
_cell.angle_alpha   90.00
_cell.angle_beta   90.00
_cell.angle_gamma   90.00
#
_symmetry.space_group_name_H-M   'P 1'
#
loop_
_entity.id
_entity.type
_entity.pdbx_description
1 polymer ?
#
loop_
_entity_poly.entity_id
_entity_poly.type
_entity_poly.pdbx_seq_one_letter_code
_entity_poly.pdbx_strand_id
1 'polypeptide(L)'
;MQIEGEEPRRSVRMSPGPWWGFNGVDRLELRPGLLVHSHFILFHGYLSRVHELEQVEIVSVGEVRRGSKRVLKLRLRLNGRVRLFTGWAHDAAPFVEALVTQLRRV
;
A
#
# COMPACT_ATOMS: atom_id res chain seq x y z
N MET A 1 12.85 -32.08 19.57
CA MET A 1 11.56 -31.71 18.93
C MET A 1 11.77 -30.37 18.26
N GLN A 2 11.84 -30.38 16.93
CA GLN A 2 11.85 -29.17 16.10
C GLN A 2 10.51 -28.46 16.25
N ILE A 3 10.54 -27.15 16.50
CA ILE A 3 9.39 -26.28 16.34
C ILE A 3 9.64 -25.54 15.03
N GLU A 4 9.34 -26.21 13.91
CA GLU A 4 9.10 -25.52 12.65
C GLU A 4 7.69 -24.95 12.73
N GLY A 5 7.54 -23.62 12.64
CA GLY A 5 6.21 -23.01 12.70
C GLY A 5 6.27 -21.49 12.62
N GLU A 6 6.04 -20.99 11.41
CA GLU A 6 5.76 -19.60 11.06
C GLU A 6 6.89 -18.58 11.27
N GLU A 7 7.70 -18.39 10.21
CA GLU A 7 8.16 -17.03 9.94
C GLU A 7 6.92 -16.13 9.87
N PRO A 8 6.80 -15.06 10.67
CA PRO A 8 5.78 -14.07 10.41
C PRO A 8 6.18 -13.43 9.08
N ARG A 9 5.57 -13.86 7.98
CA ARG A 9 5.68 -13.18 6.69
C ARG A 9 5.07 -11.78 6.90
N ARG A 10 5.90 -10.85 7.37
CA ARG A 10 5.48 -9.54 7.90
C ARG A 10 4.64 -8.82 6.86
N SER A 11 3.38 -8.59 7.17
CA SER A 11 2.54 -7.69 6.40
C SER A 11 3.11 -6.27 6.52
N VAL A 12 3.46 -5.63 5.41
CA VAL A 12 3.91 -4.23 5.40
C VAL A 12 2.73 -3.34 5.04
N ARG A 13 2.57 -2.23 5.75
CA ARG A 13 1.43 -1.32 5.57
C ARG A 13 1.90 0.06 5.15
N MET A 14 1.17 0.66 4.22
CA MET A 14 1.22 2.09 3.96
C MET A 14 -0.04 2.70 4.55
N SER A 15 0.13 3.42 5.65
CA SER A 15 -0.92 4.28 6.15
C SER A 15 -0.91 5.56 5.33
N PRO A 16 -2.07 6.18 5.20
CA PRO A 16 -2.12 7.20 4.19
C PRO A 16 -1.74 8.61 4.63
N GLY A 17 -1.28 9.39 3.66
CA GLY A 17 -0.68 10.71 3.83
C GLY A 17 -1.71 11.84 3.92
N PRO A 18 -1.28 13.09 4.14
CA PRO A 18 -2.17 14.23 4.22
C PRO A 18 -2.76 14.55 2.83
N TRP A 19 -3.98 15.13 2.79
CA TRP A 19 -4.93 15.33 1.66
C TRP A 19 -6.25 14.55 1.76
N TRP A 20 -6.78 14.41 2.98
CA TRP A 20 -8.12 13.91 3.29
C TRP A 20 -9.21 14.94 2.99
N GLY A 21 -9.43 15.25 1.72
CA GLY A 21 -10.67 15.89 1.28
C GLY A 21 -11.79 14.85 1.26
N PHE A 22 -12.57 14.77 2.34
CA PHE A 22 -13.89 14.14 2.47
C PHE A 22 -14.33 13.18 1.33
N ASN A 23 -13.74 12.00 1.26
CA ASN A 23 -14.34 10.70 0.91
C ASN A 23 -13.24 9.65 0.78
N GLY A 24 -12.73 9.28 1.96
CA GLY A 24 -12.15 7.99 2.24
C GLY A 24 -10.63 7.90 2.30
N VAL A 25 -10.21 6.99 3.18
CA VAL A 25 -8.84 6.82 3.67
C VAL A 25 -8.27 5.52 3.15
N ASP A 26 -7.47 5.59 2.08
CA ASP A 26 -6.91 4.40 1.42
C ASP A 26 -5.67 3.87 2.16
N ARG A 27 -5.82 2.77 2.89
CA ARG A 27 -4.71 1.99 3.43
C ARG A 27 -4.30 0.92 2.42
N LEU A 28 -2.99 0.74 2.22
CA LEU A 28 -2.45 -0.42 1.53
C LEU A 28 -1.79 -1.37 2.52
N GLU A 29 -2.01 -2.66 2.36
CA GLU A 29 -1.33 -3.71 3.09
C GLU A 29 -0.82 -4.76 2.11
N LEU A 30 0.47 -5.06 2.21
CA LEU A 30 1.13 -6.08 1.40
C LEU A 30 1.19 -7.37 2.20
N ARG A 31 0.59 -8.43 1.65
CA ARG A 31 0.61 -9.80 2.18
C ARG A 31 1.34 -10.70 1.18
N PRO A 32 1.76 -11.91 1.55
CA PRO A 32 2.41 -12.83 0.62
C PRO A 32 1.54 -13.07 -0.62
N GLY A 33 1.99 -12.61 -1.79
CA GLY A 33 1.29 -12.77 -3.07
C GLY A 33 0.09 -11.84 -3.29
N LEU A 34 -0.26 -10.99 -2.32
CA LEU A 34 -1.49 -10.20 -2.36
C LEU A 34 -1.26 -8.75 -1.93
N LEU A 35 -1.94 -7.83 -2.62
CA LEU A 35 -2.10 -6.44 -2.21
C LEU A 35 -3.53 -6.21 -1.71
N VAL A 36 -3.66 -5.78 -0.45
CA VAL A 36 -4.95 -5.42 0.14
C VAL A 36 -5.10 -3.89 0.12
N HIS A 37 -6.08 -3.40 -0.63
CA HIS A 37 -6.49 -2.01 -0.68
C HIS A 37 -7.72 -1.81 0.21
N SER A 38 -7.60 -1.03 1.28
CA SER A 38 -8.72 -0.74 2.19
C SER A 38 -9.11 0.72 2.13
N HIS A 39 -10.33 1.00 1.73
CA HIS A 39 -10.89 2.35 1.65
C HIS A 39 -11.82 2.60 2.84
N PHE A 40 -11.53 3.60 3.67
CA PHE A 40 -12.44 4.01 4.74
C PHE A 40 -13.65 4.75 4.18
N ILE A 41 -14.86 4.36 4.58
CA ILE A 41 -16.10 5.07 4.27
C ILE A 41 -16.72 5.53 5.59
N LEU A 42 -17.12 6.80 5.65
CA LEU A 42 -17.80 7.36 6.82
C LEU A 42 -19.05 6.52 7.13
N PHE A 43 -19.24 6.16 8.40
CA PHE A 43 -20.30 5.27 8.90
C PHE A 43 -20.26 3.80 8.47
N HIS A 44 -19.35 3.39 7.58
CA HIS A 44 -19.26 2.00 7.10
C HIS A 44 -17.91 1.33 7.44
N GLY A 45 -16.96 2.08 8.00
CA GLY A 45 -15.64 1.54 8.34
C GLY A 45 -14.78 1.30 7.10
N TYR A 46 -13.89 0.31 7.14
CA TYR A 46 -13.01 -0.01 6.01
C TYR A 46 -13.65 -1.02 5.06
N LEU A 47 -13.78 -0.65 3.79
CA LEU A 47 -14.04 -1.59 2.71
C LEU A 47 -12.72 -2.05 2.09
N SER A 48 -12.41 -3.33 2.24
CA SER A 48 -11.18 -3.94 1.71
C SER A 48 -11.42 -4.64 0.38
N ARG A 49 -10.48 -4.46 -0.54
CA ARG A 49 -10.37 -5.18 -1.81
C ARG A 49 -9.01 -5.86 -1.86
N VAL A 50 -8.99 -7.09 -2.36
CA VAL A 50 -7.77 -7.88 -2.51
C VAL A 50 -7.42 -7.93 -3.99
N HIS A 51 -6.15 -7.70 -4.28
CA HIS A 51 -5.56 -7.76 -5.61
C HIS A 51 -4.43 -8.77 -5.61
N GLU A 52 -4.44 -9.69 -6.57
CA GLU A 52 -3.28 -10.55 -6.84
C GLU A 52 -2.13 -9.70 -7.35
N LEU A 53 -0.90 -9.98 -6.90
CA LEU A 53 0.26 -9.17 -7.30
C LEU A 53 0.53 -9.21 -8.82
N GLU A 54 0.14 -10.27 -9.52
CA GLU A 54 0.17 -10.37 -10.98
C GLU A 54 -0.62 -9.24 -11.69
N GLN A 55 -1.63 -8.70 -11.00
CA GLN A 55 -2.51 -7.65 -11.52
C GLN A 55 -2.13 -6.24 -11.02
N VAL A 56 -1.00 -6.13 -10.32
CA VAL A 56 -0.50 -4.89 -9.71
C VAL A 56 0.75 -4.43 -10.45
N GLU A 57 0.75 -3.20 -10.91
CA GLU A 57 1.91 -2.57 -11.54
C GLU A 57 2.19 -1.21 -10.90
N ILE A 58 3.46 -0.92 -10.63
CA ILE A 58 3.90 0.40 -10.18
C ILE A 58 4.03 1.30 -11.41
N VAL A 59 3.10 2.24 -11.55
CA VAL A 59 3.09 3.22 -12.65
C VAL A 59 4.08 4.35 -12.38
N SER A 60 4.11 4.87 -11.15
CA SER A 60 5.06 5.91 -10.76
C SER A 60 5.20 6.00 -9.25
N VAL A 61 6.41 6.31 -8.78
CA VAL A 61 6.69 6.70 -7.40
C VAL A 61 7.19 8.14 -7.42
N GLY A 62 6.62 8.99 -6.57
CA GLY A 62 7.05 10.38 -6.41
C GLY A 62 7.04 10.79 -4.95
N GLU A 63 7.64 11.94 -4.67
CA GLU A 63 7.66 12.54 -3.35
C GLU A 63 7.18 13.99 -3.43
N VAL A 64 6.42 14.42 -2.44
CA VAL A 64 6.09 15.83 -2.22
C VAL A 64 6.49 16.24 -0.81
N ARG A 65 7.12 17.40 -0.68
CA ARG A 65 7.38 18.03 0.61
C ARG A 65 6.19 18.90 1.00
N ARG A 66 5.69 18.74 2.23
CA ARG A 66 4.64 19.57 2.82
C ARG A 66 5.13 20.10 4.16
N GLY A 67 5.64 21.33 4.15
CA GLY A 67 6.41 21.87 5.27
C GLY A 67 7.66 21.03 5.51
N SER A 68 7.91 20.64 6.77
CA SER A 68 8.99 19.73 7.15
C SER A 68 8.70 18.25 6.87
N LYS A 69 7.47 17.91 6.46
CA LYS A 69 7.05 16.51 6.29
C LYS A 69 7.19 16.06 4.84
N ARG A 70 7.67 14.83 4.65
CA ARG A 70 7.78 14.16 3.35
C ARG A 70 6.60 13.21 3.16
N VAL A 71 5.96 13.30 2.01
CA VAL A 71 4.81 12.49 1.62
C VAL A 71 5.14 11.80 0.31
N LEU A 72 5.02 10.48 0.26
CA LEU A 72 5.16 9.73 -0.98
C LEU A 72 3.83 9.66 -1.72
N LYS A 73 3.93 9.70 -3.05
CA LYS A 73 2.86 9.52 -4.02
C LYS A 73 3.16 8.25 -4.79
N LEU A 74 2.33 7.24 -4.63
CA LEU A 74 2.45 5.96 -5.30
C LEU A 74 1.28 5.82 -6.27
N ARG A 75 1.54 5.75 -7.58
CA ARG A 75 0.52 5.38 -8.57
C ARG A 75 0.65 3.89 -8.88
N LEU A 76 -0.42 3.16 -8.63
CA LEU A 76 -0.53 1.74 -8.98
C LEU A 76 -1.58 1.56 -10.06
N ARG A 77 -1.32 0.69 -11.03
CA ARG A 77 -2.37 0.11 -11.87
C ARG A 77 -2.86 -1.15 -11.17
N LEU A 78 -4.13 -1.16 -10.82
CA LEU A 78 -4.84 -2.26 -10.17
C LEU A 78 -5.99 -2.68 -11.07
N ASN A 79 -5.96 -3.92 -11.57
CA ASN A 79 -6.99 -4.47 -12.47
C ASN A 79 -7.26 -3.53 -13.67
N GLY A 80 -6.19 -3.06 -14.31
CA GLY A 80 -6.23 -2.13 -15.45
C GLY A 80 -6.54 -0.66 -15.11
N ARG A 81 -6.86 -0.32 -13.86
CA ARG A 81 -7.17 1.06 -13.45
C ARG A 81 -6.03 1.68 -12.65
N VAL A 82 -5.59 2.87 -13.08
CA VAL A 82 -4.56 3.63 -12.36
C VAL A 82 -5.19 4.36 -11.18
N ARG A 83 -4.61 4.18 -9.99
CA ARG A 83 -5.00 4.86 -8.75
C ARG A 83 -3.79 5.49 -8.09
N LEU A 84 -4.00 6.66 -7.49
CA LEU A 84 -2.99 7.37 -6.70
C LEU A 84 -3.22 7.09 -5.23
N PHE A 85 -2.17 6.65 -4.56
CA PHE A 85 -2.10 6.48 -3.12
C PHE A 85 -1.06 7.45 -2.57
N THR A 86 -1.34 8.03 -1.41
CA THR A 86 -0.38 8.89 -0.70
C THR A 86 -0.11 8.30 0.67
N GLY A 87 1.13 8.38 1.13
CA GLY A 87 1.55 7.88 2.43
C GLY A 87 2.66 8.74 3.02
N TRP A 88 2.89 8.66 4.31
CA TRP A 88 4.01 9.37 4.91
C TRP A 88 5.32 8.68 4.51
N ALA A 89 6.43 9.41 4.41
CA ALA A 89 7.67 8.79 3.95
C ALA A 89 8.15 7.63 4.88
N HIS A 90 7.84 7.67 6.17
CA HIS A 90 8.30 6.67 7.14
C HIS A 90 7.64 5.29 6.97
N ASP A 91 6.42 5.21 6.42
CA ASP A 91 5.72 3.95 6.19
C ASP A 91 5.56 3.63 4.69
N ALA A 92 5.42 4.65 3.84
CA ALA A 92 5.32 4.46 2.40
C ALA A 92 6.64 4.00 1.76
N ALA A 93 7.80 4.47 2.22
CA ALA A 93 9.09 4.05 1.66
C ALA A 93 9.34 2.55 1.84
N PRO A 94 9.27 1.98 3.07
CA PRO A 94 9.45 0.54 3.26
C PRO A 94 8.35 -0.29 2.58
N PHE A 95 7.12 0.25 2.46
CA PHE A 95 6.06 -0.39 1.70
C PHE A 95 6.38 -0.52 0.21
N VAL A 96 6.83 0.57 -0.43
CA VAL A 96 7.18 0.58 -1.85
C VAL A 96 8.34 -0.38 -2.12
N GLU A 97 9.36 -0.38 -1.27
CA GLU A 97 10.49 -1.31 -1.38
C GLU A 97 10.05 -2.78 -1.29
N ALA A 98 9.17 -3.10 -0.32
CA ALA A 98 8.60 -4.43 -0.18
C ALA A 98 7.74 -4.82 -1.40
N LEU A 99 6.93 -3.89 -1.93
CA LEU A 99 6.11 -4.12 -3.12
C LEU A 99 6.98 -4.41 -4.35
N VAL A 100 8.01 -3.60 -4.60
CA VAL A 100 8.97 -3.82 -5.70
C VAL A 100 9.63 -5.20 -5.57
N THR A 101 10.02 -5.57 -4.36
CA THR A 101 10.66 -6.87 -4.09
C THR A 101 9.72 -8.04 -4.41
N GLN A 102 8.45 -7.93 -4.02
CA GLN A 102 7.48 -9.00 -4.28
C GLN A 102 7.07 -9.05 -5.76
N LEU A 103 6.90 -7.92 -6.43
CA LEU A 103 6.56 -7.87 -7.86
C LEU A 103 7.66 -8.46 -8.76
N ARG A 104 8.93 -8.45 -8.33
CA ARG A 104 10.03 -9.11 -9.06
C ARG A 104 10.04 -10.64 -8.94
N ARG A 105 9.27 -11.19 -8.01
CA ARG A 105 9.19 -12.64 -7.73
C ARG A 105 7.97 -13.30 -8.36
N VAL A 106 7.06 -12.48 -8.91
CA VAL A 106 5.88 -12.88 -9.66
C VAL A 106 6.25 -12.85 -11.14
#